data_AF-A0A9E1BGS3-F1
#
_entry.id   AF-A0A9E1BGS3-F1
#
_cell.length_a   1.000
_cell.length_b   1.000
_cell.length_c   1.000
_cell.angle_alpha   90.00
_cell.angle_beta   90.00
_cell.angle_gamma   90.00
#
_symmetry.space_group_name_H-M   'P 1'
#
loop_
_entity.id
_entity.type
_entity.pdbx_description
1 polymer ?
#
loop_
_entity_poly.entity_id
_entity_poly.type
_entity_poly.pdbx_seq_one_letter_code
_entity_poly.pdbx_strand_id
1 'polypeptide(L)' 'KEFCATNDGFKVAELDLKNRQSGDILNGFFQHGATFNFYDYEDDITQAAKARVAEFKNKAQI' A
#
# COMPACT_ATOMS: atom_id res chain seq x y z
N LYS A 1 1.81 18.96 15.93
CA LYS A 1 2.27 18.95 17.35
C LYS A 1 2.25 17.56 17.98
N GLU A 2 1.39 16.64 17.53
CA GLU A 2 1.30 15.25 18.02
C GLU A 2 2.64 14.48 17.94
N PHE A 3 3.37 14.63 16.84
CA PHE A 3 4.65 13.94 16.62
C PHE A 3 5.70 14.27 17.69
N CYS A 4 5.91 15.56 17.98
CA CYS A 4 6.90 16.05 18.96
C CYS A 4 6.54 15.73 20.42
N ALA A 5 5.29 15.33 20.69
CA ALA A 5 4.82 14.97 22.02
C ALA A 5 4.84 13.44 22.25
N THR A 6 5.16 12.65 21.23
CA THR A 6 5.11 11.18 21.29
C THR A 6 6.52 10.62 21.53
N ASN A 7 6.73 10.03 22.71
CA ASN A 7 8.00 9.39 23.09
C ASN A 7 8.03 7.87 22.83
N ASP A 8 6.99 7.33 22.20
CA ASP A 8 6.87 5.93 21.82
C ASP A 8 7.13 5.77 20.32
N GLY A 9 8.23 5.10 19.97
CA GLY A 9 8.66 4.92 18.58
C GLY A 9 7.64 4.21 17.69
N PHE A 10 6.82 3.31 18.23
CA PHE A 10 5.78 2.64 17.44
C PHE A 10 4.63 3.59 17.11
N LYS A 11 4.20 4.39 18.09
CA LYS A 11 3.16 5.42 17.86
C LYS A 11 3.64 6.50 16.90
N VAL A 12 4.92 6.86 16.96
CA VAL A 12 5.56 7.76 16.00
C VAL A 12 5.48 7.18 14.58
N ALA A 13 5.78 5.89 14.41
CA ALA A 13 5.69 5.22 13.10
C ALA A 13 4.26 5.16 12.56
N GLU A 14 3.26 4.94 13.42
CA GLU A 14 1.84 5.00 13.02
C GLU A 14 1.41 6.41 12.59
N LEU A 15 1.83 7.44 13.34
CA LEU A 15 1.56 8.83 12.99
C LEU A 15 2.23 9.22 11.66
N ASP A 16 3.45 8.74 11.43
CA ASP A 16 4.14 8.91 10.15
C ASP A 16 3.37 8.26 8.99
N LEU A 17 2.93 7.00 9.19
CA LEU A 17 2.15 6.27 8.20
C LEU A 17 0.82 6.95 7.88
N LYS A 18 0.09 7.46 8.89
CA LYS A 18 -1.17 8.19 8.71
C LYS A 18 -1.01 9.49 7.92
N ASN A 19 0.08 10.21 8.14
CA ASN A 19 0.37 11.47 7.45
C ASN A 19 1.03 11.25 6.08
N ARG A 20 1.38 10.00 5.74
CA ARG A 20 1.99 9.67 4.46
C ARG A 20 0.95 9.73 3.35
N GLN A 21 1.17 10.65 2.42
CA GLN A 21 0.47 10.67 1.14
C GLN A 21 1.14 9.66 0.20
N SER A 22 0.69 8.41 0.24
CA SER A 22 1.26 7.35 -0.61
C SER A 22 0.64 7.34 -2.01
N GLY A 23 1.28 6.61 -2.91
CA GLY A 23 0.67 6.18 -4.17
C GLY A 23 -0.11 4.87 -4.00
N ASP A 24 -0.71 4.41 -5.10
CA ASP A 24 -1.26 3.07 -5.27
C ASP A 24 -0.14 2.01 -5.17
N ILE A 25 -0.30 1.04 -4.28
CA ILE A 25 0.69 -0.02 -4.02
C ILE A 25 0.65 -1.10 -5.11
N LEU A 26 -0.48 -1.29 -5.79
CA LEU A 26 -0.71 -2.46 -6.66
C LEU A 26 -0.25 -2.25 -8.09
N ASN A 27 -0.50 -1.08 -8.66
CA ASN A 27 -0.19 -0.80 -10.06
C ASN A 27 0.56 0.52 -10.28
N GLY A 28 0.72 1.34 -9.22
CA GLY A 28 1.35 2.65 -9.32
C GLY A 28 0.61 3.63 -10.23
N PHE A 29 -0.67 3.45 -10.51
CA PHE A 29 -1.43 4.39 -11.34
C PHE A 29 -1.52 5.76 -10.66
N PHE A 30 -1.75 5.77 -9.35
CA PHE A 30 -1.55 6.96 -8.52
C PHE A 30 -0.15 6.90 -7.90
N GLN A 31 0.70 7.89 -8.19
CA GLN A 31 2.08 7.90 -7.69
C GLN A 31 2.25 8.74 -6.41
N HIS A 32 1.29 9.60 -6.09
CA HIS A 32 1.32 10.46 -4.91
C HIS A 32 -0.08 10.95 -4.52
N GLY A 33 -0.22 11.46 -3.29
CA GLY A 33 -1.39 12.25 -2.87
C GLY A 33 -2.58 11.45 -2.35
N ALA A 34 -2.54 10.12 -2.37
CA ALA A 34 -3.59 9.31 -1.76
C ALA A 34 -3.31 9.10 -0.27
N THR A 35 -4.36 9.12 0.55
CA THR A 35 -4.26 8.68 1.95
C THR A 35 -3.93 7.19 1.96
N PHE A 36 -2.94 6.80 2.77
CA PHE A 36 -2.60 5.39 2.94
C PHE A 36 -3.82 4.62 3.48
N ASN A 37 -4.28 3.63 2.71
CA ASN A 37 -5.29 2.68 3.16
C ASN A 37 -4.58 1.43 3.67
N PHE A 38 -4.98 0.95 4.85
CA PHE A 38 -4.57 -0.37 5.31
C PHE A 38 -5.30 -1.42 4.47
N TYR A 39 -4.54 -2.33 3.88
CA TYR A 39 -5.08 -3.48 3.16
C TYR A 39 -4.87 -4.72 4.02
N ASP A 40 -5.80 -5.67 3.94
CA ASP A 40 -5.50 -7.01 4.42
C ASP A 40 -4.51 -7.66 3.45
N TYR A 41 -3.32 -7.97 3.95
CA TYR A 41 -2.23 -8.54 3.16
C TYR A 41 -2.60 -9.90 2.55
N GLU A 42 -3.40 -10.69 3.26
CA GLU A 42 -3.73 -12.07 2.87
C GLU A 42 -4.75 -12.10 1.72
N ASP A 43 -5.77 -11.23 1.75
CA ASP A 43 -6.90 -11.33 0.83
C ASP A 43 -6.85 -10.36 -0.36
N ASP A 44 -6.54 -9.07 -0.17
CA ASP A 44 -6.73 -8.13 -1.28
C ASP A 44 -5.51 -8.04 -2.20
N ILE A 45 -4.34 -7.82 -1.61
CA ILE A 45 -3.09 -7.61 -2.38
C ILE A 45 -2.66 -8.90 -3.06
N THR A 46 -2.70 -10.02 -2.32
CA THR A 46 -2.26 -11.32 -2.81
C THR A 46 -3.14 -11.82 -3.96
N GLN A 47 -4.46 -11.63 -3.89
CA GLN A 47 -5.38 -12.03 -4.96
C GLN A 47 -5.23 -11.14 -6.19
N ALA A 48 -5.10 -9.82 -6.01
CA ALA A 48 -4.84 -8.89 -7.11
C ALA A 48 -3.52 -9.21 -7.84
N ALA A 49 -2.47 -9.57 -7.10
CA ALA A 49 -1.19 -9.99 -7.65
C ALA A 49 -1.30 -11.32 -8.43
N LYS A 50 -1.97 -12.34 -7.85
CA LYS A 50 -2.22 -13.62 -8.52
C LYS A 50 -2.99 -13.45 -9.83
N ALA A 51 -4.04 -12.62 -9.83
CA ALA A 51 -4.82 -12.32 -11.03
C ALA A 51 -3.96 -11.66 -12.11
N ARG A 52 -3.11 -10.70 -11.74
CA ARG A 52 -2.18 -10.04 -12.67
C ARG A 52 -1.21 -11.03 -13.31
N VAL A 53 -0.59 -11.89 -12.50
CA VAL A 53 0.34 -12.92 -12.99
C VAL A 53 -0.35 -13.90 -13.94
N ALA A 54 -1.58 -14.31 -13.63
CA ALA A 54 -2.37 -15.19 -14.51
C ALA A 54 -2.67 -14.53 -15.86
N GLU A 55 -3.06 -13.25 -15.86
CA GLU A 55 -3.28 -12.47 -17.09
C GLU A 55 -2.02 -12.42 -17.96
N PHE A 56 -0.85 -12.16 -17.37
CA PHE A 56 0.42 -12.15 -18.10
C PHE A 56 0.76 -13.51 -18.71
N LYS A 57 0.56 -14.61 -17.97
CA LYS A 57 0.82 -15.96 -18.48
C LYS A 57 -0.08 -16.30 -19.67
N ASN A 58 -1.35 -15.93 -19.63
CA ASN A 58 -2.29 -16.18 -20.71
C ASN A 58 -1.94 -15.36 -21.97
N LYS A 59 -1.47 -14.12 -21.82
CA LYS A 59 -1.02 -13.29 -22.95
C LYS A 59 0.28 -13.78 -23.58
N ALA A 60 1.18 -14.39 -22.81
CA ALA A 60 2.45 -14.90 -23.30
C ALA A 60 2.37 -16.26 -24.01
N GLN A 61 1.22 -16.95 -23.92
CA GLN A 61 0.95 -18.24 -24.58
C GLN A 61 0.26 -18.11 -25.94
N ILE A 62 0.05 -16.88 -26.43
CA ILE A 62 -0.53 -16.57 -27.74
C ILE A 62 0.53 -15.97 -28.64
#